data_AF-A0A835HBZ3-F1
#
_entry.id   AF-A0A835HBZ3-F1
#
_cell.length_a   1.000
_cell.length_b   1.000
_cell.length_c   1.000
_cell.angle_alpha   90.00
_cell.angle_beta   90.00
_cell.angle_gamma   90.00
#
_symmetry.space_group_name_H-M   'P 1'
#
loop_
_entity.id
_entity.type
_entity.pdbx_description
1 polymer ?
#
loop_
_entity_poly.entity_id
_entity_poly.type
_entity_poly.pdbx_seq_one_letter_code
_entity_poly.pdbx_strand_id
1 'polypeptide(L)'
;MAFLHRDTFIFCYFKRRSSGPYRIDAAIELRRFLGLPSIHTNAYRLVNSEGDSSVISSFNPLGWMYQERALYCEGKKKCDNLDKATKLDPIFNYLYMYRAACLMRKQSVEAALAEINRVLGFKLALECLELRFCFYLALEDYRAPLCDVQAILTLSPKYRMFEGRVAATQLCTLMHEYQVVAREYKLLG
;
A
#
# COMPACT_ATOMS: atom_id res chain seq x y z
N MET A 1 15.16 19.56 13.47
CA MET A 1 15.79 18.68 12.44
C MET A 1 15.27 17.23 12.48
N ALA A 2 13.96 16.99 12.68
CA ALA A 2 13.39 15.63 12.75
C ALA A 2 12.51 15.24 11.54
N PHE A 3 12.42 16.12 10.53
CA PHE A 3 11.49 15.97 9.40
C PHE A 3 11.99 15.06 8.26
N LEU A 4 13.27 14.70 8.21
CA LEU A 4 13.87 13.98 7.06
C LEU A 4 13.97 12.45 7.21
N HIS A 5 13.64 11.88 8.39
CA HIS A 5 13.74 10.43 8.63
C HIS A 5 12.40 9.67 8.57
N ARG A 6 11.25 10.38 8.69
CA ARG A 6 9.91 9.76 8.72
C ARG A 6 9.37 9.40 7.33
N ASP A 7 9.69 10.19 6.30
CA ASP A 7 9.35 9.90 4.90
C ASP A 7 10.01 8.62 4.36
N THR A 8 11.21 8.32 4.86
CA THR A 8 11.98 7.12 4.47
C THR A 8 11.29 5.84 4.93
N PHE A 9 10.57 5.85 6.05
CA PHE A 9 9.93 4.65 6.59
C PHE A 9 8.76 4.17 5.72
N ILE A 10 7.86 5.08 5.33
CA ILE A 10 6.70 4.76 4.49
C ILE A 10 7.18 4.23 3.13
N PHE A 11 8.18 4.88 2.50
CA PHE A 11 8.67 4.43 1.20
C PHE A 11 9.51 3.15 1.28
N CYS A 12 10.27 2.92 2.36
CA CYS A 12 10.94 1.63 2.63
C CYS A 12 9.92 0.50 2.81
N TYR A 13 8.84 0.75 3.54
CA TYR A 13 7.73 -0.18 3.72
C TYR A 13 7.11 -0.58 2.38
N PHE A 14 6.93 0.36 1.44
CA PHE A 14 6.48 0.03 0.08
C PHE A 14 7.52 -0.67 -0.78
N LYS A 15 8.76 -0.17 -0.83
CA LYS A 15 9.81 -0.66 -1.73
C LYS A 15 10.14 -2.12 -1.47
N ARG A 16 10.05 -2.57 -0.21
CA ARG A 16 10.30 -3.97 0.18
C ARG A 16 9.08 -4.88 0.05
N ARG A 17 7.85 -4.41 0.32
CA ARG A 17 6.62 -5.21 0.05
C ARG A 17 6.33 -5.36 -1.45
N SER A 18 6.74 -4.39 -2.27
CA SER A 18 6.72 -4.50 -3.73
C SER A 18 7.70 -5.54 -4.30
N SER A 19 8.41 -6.32 -3.50
CA SER A 19 9.35 -7.35 -3.97
C SER A 19 8.94 -8.79 -3.59
N GLY A 20 7.70 -9.00 -3.15
CA GLY A 20 7.24 -10.29 -2.62
C GLY A 20 6.90 -11.40 -3.65
N PRO A 21 6.73 -12.65 -3.18
CA PRO A 21 6.52 -13.86 -3.98
C PRO A 21 5.23 -13.86 -4.83
N TYR A 22 4.19 -13.14 -4.40
CA TYR A 22 2.92 -13.00 -5.12
C TYR A 22 3.05 -12.48 -6.57
N ARG A 23 4.16 -11.79 -6.90
CA ARG A 23 4.44 -11.31 -8.27
C ARG A 23 4.92 -12.40 -9.20
N ILE A 24 5.67 -13.36 -8.66
CA ILE A 24 6.19 -14.49 -9.41
C ILE A 24 4.99 -15.36 -9.82
N ASP A 25 4.04 -15.57 -8.91
CA ASP A 25 2.85 -16.39 -9.17
C ASP A 25 1.91 -15.76 -10.22
N ALA A 26 1.61 -14.47 -10.12
CA ALA A 26 0.78 -13.78 -11.12
C ALA A 26 1.46 -13.72 -12.51
N ALA A 27 2.78 -13.52 -12.56
CA ALA A 27 3.54 -13.58 -13.81
C ALA A 27 3.60 -15.01 -14.40
N ILE A 28 3.65 -16.04 -13.55
CA ILE A 28 3.57 -17.45 -13.96
C ILE A 28 2.17 -17.77 -14.49
N GLU A 29 1.11 -17.26 -13.85
CA GLU A 29 -0.28 -17.47 -14.28
C GLU A 29 -0.57 -16.77 -15.62
N LEU A 30 -0.08 -15.54 -15.82
CA LEU A 30 -0.10 -14.86 -17.11
C LEU A 30 0.58 -15.69 -18.22
N ARG A 31 1.75 -16.28 -17.92
CA ARG A 31 2.48 -17.13 -18.89
C ARG A 31 1.67 -18.37 -19.28
N ARG A 32 1.02 -19.01 -18.30
CA ARG A 32 0.11 -20.16 -18.55
C ARG A 32 -1.08 -19.76 -19.40
N PHE A 33 -1.72 -18.64 -19.08
CA PHE A 33 -2.89 -18.15 -19.81
C PHE A 33 -2.57 -17.76 -21.27
N LEU A 34 -1.39 -17.19 -21.52
CA LEU A 34 -0.94 -16.79 -22.86
C LEU A 34 -0.20 -17.90 -23.63
N GLY A 35 -0.03 -19.09 -23.06
CA GLY A 35 0.69 -20.19 -23.70
C GLY A 35 2.17 -19.93 -23.97
N LEU A 36 2.82 -19.03 -23.20
CA LEU A 36 4.20 -18.60 -23.44
C LEU A 36 5.22 -19.51 -22.71
N PRO A 37 6.18 -20.13 -23.43
CA PRO A 37 7.01 -21.22 -22.88
C PRO A 37 8.30 -20.79 -22.13
N SER A 38 8.60 -19.50 -21.94
CA SER A 38 9.93 -19.08 -21.42
C SER A 38 9.90 -18.47 -20.01
N ILE A 39 10.75 -19.01 -19.13
CA ILE A 39 11.04 -18.47 -17.78
C ILE A 39 11.85 -17.16 -17.81
N HIS A 40 12.53 -16.87 -18.93
CA HIS A 40 13.44 -15.74 -19.10
C HIS A 40 12.82 -14.51 -19.77
N THR A 41 11.57 -14.62 -20.27
CA THR A 41 10.89 -13.46 -20.84
C THR A 41 10.43 -12.54 -19.71
N ASN A 42 11.00 -11.34 -19.69
CA ASN A 42 10.68 -10.31 -18.72
C ASN A 42 9.21 -9.90 -18.92
N ALA A 43 8.31 -10.25 -18.00
CA ALA A 43 6.89 -9.89 -18.06
C ALA A 43 6.70 -8.37 -18.28
N TYR A 44 7.63 -7.58 -17.73
CA TYR A 44 7.78 -6.16 -18.02
C TYR A 44 7.86 -5.84 -19.53
N ARG A 45 8.70 -6.52 -20.32
CA ARG A 45 8.88 -6.26 -21.76
C ARG A 45 7.65 -6.63 -22.59
N LEU A 46 6.86 -7.61 -22.15
CA LEU A 46 5.61 -8.02 -22.83
C LEU A 46 4.46 -7.05 -22.54
N VAL A 47 4.39 -6.56 -21.31
CA VAL A 47 3.36 -5.59 -20.90
C VAL A 47 3.72 -4.16 -21.33
N ASN A 48 5.00 -3.87 -21.57
CA ASN A 48 5.54 -2.57 -21.97
C ASN A 48 6.15 -2.51 -23.37
N SER A 49 5.99 -3.52 -24.22
CA SER A 49 6.39 -3.38 -25.62
C SER A 49 5.66 -2.18 -26.23
N GLU A 50 6.40 -1.28 -26.87
CA GLU A 50 5.83 -0.08 -27.48
C GLU A 50 5.10 -0.44 -28.79
N GLY A 51 4.01 0.26 -29.10
CA GLY A 51 3.14 -0.01 -30.26
C GLY A 51 2.05 -1.07 -30.01
N ASP A 52 1.37 -1.53 -31.08
CA ASP A 52 0.30 -2.54 -31.03
C ASP A 52 0.75 -3.92 -30.51
N SER A 53 2.06 -4.07 -30.28
CA SER A 53 2.72 -5.29 -29.80
C SER A 53 2.62 -5.52 -28.29
N SER A 54 1.90 -4.68 -27.53
CA SER A 54 1.72 -4.85 -26.08
C SER A 54 0.62 -5.85 -25.74
N VAL A 55 0.85 -6.73 -24.76
CA VAL A 55 -0.18 -7.69 -24.32
C VAL A 55 -1.46 -6.98 -23.83
N ILE A 56 -1.33 -5.77 -23.27
CA ILE A 56 -2.47 -4.96 -22.84
C ILE A 56 -3.32 -4.49 -24.04
N SER A 57 -2.72 -4.23 -25.21
CA SER A 57 -3.45 -3.79 -26.41
C SER A 57 -4.06 -4.96 -27.20
N SER A 58 -3.50 -6.16 -27.08
CA SER A 58 -3.92 -7.33 -27.87
C SER A 58 -5.07 -8.14 -27.25
N PHE A 59 -5.46 -7.86 -26.01
CA PHE A 59 -6.49 -8.61 -25.27
C PHE A 59 -7.40 -7.67 -24.48
N ASN A 60 -8.49 -8.21 -23.91
CA ASN A 60 -9.29 -7.47 -22.92
C ASN A 60 -8.46 -7.29 -21.63
N PRO A 61 -8.00 -6.07 -21.31
CA PRO A 61 -7.01 -5.90 -20.26
C PRO A 61 -7.64 -6.00 -18.87
N LEU A 62 -6.95 -6.68 -17.96
CA LEU A 62 -7.36 -6.83 -16.56
C LEU A 62 -6.60 -5.85 -15.66
N GLY A 63 -7.17 -5.52 -14.50
CA GLY A 63 -6.59 -4.54 -13.58
C GLY A 63 -5.16 -4.87 -13.15
N TRP A 64 -4.86 -6.16 -12.94
CA TRP A 64 -3.54 -6.61 -12.53
C TRP A 64 -2.47 -6.35 -13.61
N MET A 65 -2.83 -6.31 -14.90
CA MET A 65 -1.87 -6.04 -15.98
C MET A 65 -1.34 -4.60 -15.91
N TYR A 66 -2.24 -3.65 -15.64
CA TYR A 66 -1.87 -2.26 -15.42
C TYR A 66 -1.18 -2.06 -14.07
N GLN A 67 -1.56 -2.83 -13.03
CA GLN A 67 -0.80 -2.87 -11.79
C GLN A 67 0.65 -3.29 -12.06
N GLU A 68 0.85 -4.40 -12.79
CA GLU A 68 2.18 -4.89 -13.14
C GLU A 68 2.99 -3.85 -13.92
N ARG A 69 2.37 -3.20 -14.90
CA ARG A 69 2.99 -2.10 -15.65
C ARG A 69 3.42 -0.94 -14.75
N ALA A 70 2.60 -0.57 -13.77
CA ALA A 70 2.87 0.51 -12.83
C ALA A 70 4.10 0.25 -11.94
N LEU A 71 4.51 -0.99 -11.75
CA LEU A 71 5.66 -1.35 -10.91
C LEU A 71 6.98 -0.87 -11.48
N TYR A 72 7.04 -0.71 -12.80
CA TYR A 72 8.24 -0.36 -13.55
C TYR A 72 8.14 1.01 -14.23
N CYS A 73 6.99 1.69 -14.09
CA CYS A 73 6.83 3.08 -14.51
C CYS A 73 7.17 4.02 -13.35
N GLU A 74 7.45 5.28 -13.67
CA GLU A 74 7.63 6.35 -12.69
C GLU A 74 6.71 7.55 -12.99
N GLY A 75 6.56 8.43 -12.01
CA GLY A 75 5.83 9.69 -12.14
C GLY A 75 4.41 9.51 -12.68
N LYS A 76 4.04 10.33 -13.67
CA LYS A 76 2.70 10.34 -14.28
C LYS A 76 2.32 9.01 -14.92
N LYS A 77 3.25 8.37 -15.65
CA LYS A 77 3.00 7.06 -16.28
C LYS A 77 2.61 6.00 -15.25
N LYS A 78 3.21 6.04 -14.06
CA LYS A 78 2.83 5.14 -12.96
C LYS A 78 1.40 5.42 -12.50
N CYS A 79 1.06 6.67 -12.22
CA CYS A 79 -0.28 7.06 -11.79
C CYS A 79 -1.35 6.65 -12.82
N ASP A 80 -1.12 6.91 -14.11
CA ASP A 80 -2.07 6.57 -15.18
C ASP A 80 -2.36 5.06 -15.24
N ASN A 81 -1.32 4.23 -15.02
CA ASN A 81 -1.50 2.77 -14.95
C ASN A 81 -2.27 2.37 -13.68
N LEU A 82 -1.97 2.95 -12.51
CA LEU A 82 -2.71 2.66 -11.27
C LEU A 82 -4.18 3.07 -11.37
N ASP A 83 -4.49 4.15 -12.07
CA ASP A 83 -5.86 4.62 -12.28
C ASP A 83 -6.62 3.67 -13.22
N LYS A 84 -5.99 3.22 -14.30
CA LYS A 84 -6.56 2.17 -15.17
C LYS A 84 -6.79 0.87 -14.42
N ALA A 85 -5.81 0.44 -13.61
CA ALA A 85 -5.93 -0.75 -12.77
C ALA A 85 -7.11 -0.63 -11.80
N THR A 86 -7.28 0.52 -11.15
CA THR A 86 -8.38 0.79 -10.21
C THR A 86 -9.76 0.75 -10.88
N LYS A 87 -9.87 1.23 -12.13
CA LYS A 87 -11.13 1.20 -12.88
C LYS A 87 -11.57 -0.22 -13.22
N LEU A 88 -10.60 -1.08 -13.51
CA LEU A 88 -10.84 -2.47 -13.87
C LEU A 88 -11.02 -3.37 -12.64
N ASP A 89 -10.30 -3.06 -11.57
CA ASP A 89 -10.35 -3.80 -10.31
C ASP A 89 -10.16 -2.84 -9.12
N PRO A 90 -11.26 -2.42 -8.46
CA PRO A 90 -11.21 -1.45 -7.39
C PRO A 90 -10.81 -2.04 -6.03
N ILE A 91 -10.57 -3.35 -5.92
CA ILE A 91 -10.27 -4.01 -4.63
C ILE A 91 -8.76 -4.23 -4.41
N PHE A 92 -7.90 -3.87 -5.37
CA PHE A 92 -6.46 -4.01 -5.22
C PHE A 92 -5.85 -2.98 -4.25
N ASN A 93 -5.54 -3.45 -3.04
CA ASN A 93 -4.89 -2.69 -1.96
C ASN A 93 -3.66 -1.90 -2.44
N TYR A 94 -2.77 -2.52 -3.22
CA TYR A 94 -1.49 -1.93 -3.63
C TYR A 94 -1.67 -0.57 -4.32
N LEU A 95 -2.72 -0.42 -5.13
CA LEU A 95 -2.97 0.78 -5.92
C LEU A 95 -3.26 2.00 -5.02
N TYR A 96 -4.18 1.83 -4.08
CA TYR A 96 -4.57 2.85 -3.10
C TYR A 96 -3.42 3.17 -2.15
N MET A 97 -2.78 2.12 -1.63
CA MET A 97 -1.63 2.23 -0.76
C MET A 97 -0.53 3.08 -1.42
N TYR A 98 -0.14 2.79 -2.68
CA TYR A 98 0.90 3.55 -3.37
C TYR A 98 0.52 5.01 -3.61
N ARG A 99 -0.72 5.27 -4.08
CA ARG A 99 -1.21 6.64 -4.31
C ARG A 99 -1.26 7.44 -3.01
N ALA A 100 -1.77 6.85 -1.93
CA ALA A 100 -1.84 7.48 -0.62
C ALA A 100 -0.45 7.85 -0.08
N ALA A 101 0.53 6.95 -0.19
CA ALA A 101 1.91 7.24 0.20
C ALA A 101 2.54 8.36 -0.65
N CYS A 102 2.25 8.39 -1.96
CA CYS A 102 2.69 9.47 -2.82
C CYS A 102 2.06 10.82 -2.47
N LEU A 103 0.79 10.83 -2.08
CA LEU A 103 0.09 12.03 -1.63
C LEU A 103 0.64 12.52 -0.29
N MET A 104 0.91 11.62 0.65
CA MET A 104 1.52 11.94 1.94
C MET A 104 2.91 12.59 1.75
N ARG A 105 3.74 12.04 0.84
CA ARG A 105 5.04 12.62 0.47
C ARG A 105 4.93 14.02 -0.15
N LYS A 106 3.81 14.32 -0.82
CA LYS A 106 3.51 15.66 -1.36
C LYS A 106 2.87 16.57 -0.31
N GLN A 107 2.82 16.16 0.95
CA GLN A 107 2.15 16.86 2.06
C GLN A 107 0.66 17.11 1.82
N SER A 108 0.03 16.32 0.95
CA SER A 108 -1.42 16.35 0.70
C SER A 108 -2.12 15.38 1.65
N VAL A 109 -2.14 15.73 2.94
CA VAL A 109 -2.56 14.84 4.03
C VAL A 109 -4.01 14.36 3.87
N GLU A 110 -4.93 15.28 3.62
CA GLU A 110 -6.36 14.99 3.47
C GLU A 110 -6.61 14.08 2.29
N ALA A 111 -5.93 14.33 1.16
CA ALA A 111 -6.01 13.51 -0.02
C ALA A 111 -5.44 12.10 0.22
N ALA A 112 -4.32 12.00 0.94
CA ALA A 112 -3.72 10.71 1.29
C ALA A 112 -4.65 9.86 2.16
N LEU A 113 -5.27 10.48 3.18
CA LEU A 113 -6.23 9.83 4.06
C LEU A 113 -7.52 9.45 3.30
N ALA A 114 -8.02 10.31 2.42
CA ALA A 114 -9.18 9.99 1.58
C ALA A 114 -8.90 8.81 0.65
N GLU A 115 -7.70 8.75 0.05
CA GLU A 115 -7.30 7.66 -0.84
C GLU A 115 -7.22 6.32 -0.11
N ILE A 116 -6.62 6.26 1.09
CA ILE A 116 -6.56 5.00 1.85
C ILE A 116 -7.93 4.62 2.45
N ASN A 117 -8.74 5.60 2.84
CA ASN A 117 -10.09 5.37 3.35
C ASN A 117 -11.01 4.81 2.26
N ARG A 118 -10.77 5.16 0.99
CA ARG A 118 -11.54 4.63 -0.13
C ARG A 118 -11.46 3.11 -0.20
N VAL A 119 -10.28 2.50 -0.07
CA VAL A 119 -10.14 1.03 -0.05
C VAL A 119 -10.67 0.42 1.25
N LEU A 120 -10.41 1.06 2.39
CA LEU A 120 -10.90 0.59 3.69
C LEU A 120 -12.44 0.60 3.80
N GLY A 121 -13.12 1.46 3.02
CA GLY A 121 -14.57 1.44 2.88
C GLY A 121 -15.13 0.22 2.14
N PHE A 122 -14.32 -0.47 1.33
CA PHE A 122 -14.69 -1.73 0.67
C PHE A 122 -14.23 -2.95 1.47
N LYS A 123 -13.02 -2.92 2.01
CA LYS A 123 -12.39 -4.05 2.71
C LYS A 123 -11.43 -3.57 3.78
N LEU A 124 -11.57 -4.13 4.99
CA LEU A 124 -10.59 -3.96 6.07
C LEU A 124 -9.33 -4.80 5.79
N ALA A 125 -8.48 -4.30 4.90
CA ALA A 125 -7.19 -4.91 4.59
C ALA A 125 -6.15 -4.52 5.64
N LEU A 126 -5.47 -5.52 6.23
CA LEU A 126 -4.47 -5.34 7.29
C LEU A 126 -3.35 -4.38 6.87
N GLU A 127 -2.87 -4.47 5.63
CA GLU A 127 -1.81 -3.59 5.11
C GLU A 127 -2.27 -2.15 4.92
N CYS A 128 -3.55 -1.93 4.62
CA CYS A 128 -4.11 -0.59 4.48
C CYS A 128 -4.33 0.06 5.85
N LEU A 129 -4.79 -0.71 6.84
CA LEU A 129 -4.88 -0.28 8.23
C LEU A 129 -3.50 0.07 8.80
N GLU A 130 -2.50 -0.78 8.54
CA GLU A 130 -1.13 -0.55 8.98
C GLU A 130 -0.51 0.70 8.34
N LEU A 131 -0.78 0.96 7.06
CA LEU A 131 -0.34 2.18 6.40
C LEU A 131 -1.01 3.42 6.99
N ARG A 132 -2.32 3.37 7.23
CA ARG A 132 -3.06 4.49 7.83
C ARG A 132 -2.59 4.76 9.26
N PHE A 133 -2.30 3.71 10.04
CA PHE A 133 -1.64 3.82 11.33
C PHE A 133 -0.32 4.61 11.22
N CYS A 134 0.52 4.30 10.22
CA CYS A 134 1.77 5.04 9.99
C CYS A 134 1.53 6.51 9.64
N PHE A 135 0.49 6.81 8.86
CA PHE A 135 0.11 8.19 8.55
C PHE A 135 -0.24 8.96 9.81
N TYR A 136 -1.07 8.41 10.68
CA TYR A 136 -1.44 9.09 11.91
C TYR A 136 -0.26 9.27 12.88
N LEU A 137 0.66 8.29 12.96
CA LEU A 137 1.91 8.47 13.71
C LEU A 137 2.78 9.58 13.12
N ALA A 138 2.84 9.71 11.79
CA ALA A 138 3.58 10.78 11.14
C ALA A 138 2.96 12.16 11.40
N LEU A 139 1.63 12.22 11.52
CA LEU A 139 0.86 13.43 11.84
C LEU A 139 0.83 13.75 13.35
N GLU A 140 1.37 12.87 14.19
CA GLU A 140 1.30 12.97 15.65
C GLU A 140 -0.14 13.06 16.18
N ASP A 141 -1.11 12.52 15.43
CA ASP A 141 -2.48 12.29 15.90
C ASP A 141 -2.57 10.88 16.47
N TYR A 142 -2.49 10.76 17.79
CA TYR A 142 -2.43 9.46 18.46
C TYR A 142 -3.80 8.84 18.77
N ARG A 143 -4.92 9.52 18.46
CA ARG A 143 -6.26 8.95 18.72
C ARG A 143 -6.69 7.95 17.64
N ALA A 144 -6.54 8.32 16.38
CA ALA A 144 -6.91 7.47 15.25
C ALA A 144 -6.07 6.17 15.07
N PRO A 145 -4.74 6.14 15.35
CA PRO A 145 -3.94 4.93 15.20
C PRO A 145 -4.27 3.86 16.24
N LEU A 146 -4.82 4.22 17.41
CA LEU A 146 -5.31 3.22 18.37
C LEU A 146 -6.46 2.38 17.77
N CYS A 147 -7.39 3.02 17.06
CA CYS A 147 -8.47 2.29 16.38
C CYS A 147 -7.94 1.36 15.29
N ASP A 148 -6.93 1.81 14.52
CA ASP A 148 -6.32 0.99 13.46
C ASP A 148 -5.62 -0.24 14.02
N VAL A 149 -4.81 -0.10 15.08
CA VAL A 149 -4.12 -1.25 15.70
C VAL A 149 -5.08 -2.21 16.39
N GLN A 150 -6.16 -1.71 16.98
CA GLN A 150 -7.24 -2.55 17.53
C GLN A 150 -7.93 -3.35 16.43
N ALA A 151 -8.32 -2.71 15.32
CA ALA A 151 -8.92 -3.40 14.19
C ALA A 151 -8.00 -4.48 13.61
N ILE A 152 -6.70 -4.19 13.49
CA ILE A 152 -5.68 -5.18 13.10
C ILE A 152 -5.69 -6.40 14.04
N LEU A 153 -5.70 -6.16 15.36
CA LEU A 153 -5.69 -7.24 16.37
C LEU A 153 -7.00 -8.04 16.40
N THR A 154 -8.14 -7.41 16.13
CA THR A 154 -9.42 -8.11 15.96
C THR A 154 -9.40 -9.05 14.77
N LEU A 155 -8.85 -8.62 13.64
CA LEU A 155 -8.78 -9.42 12.41
C LEU A 155 -7.68 -10.48 12.47
N SER A 156 -6.57 -10.18 13.13
CA SER A 156 -5.41 -11.07 13.26
C SER A 156 -4.70 -10.83 14.60
N PRO A 157 -5.05 -11.57 15.67
CA PRO A 157 -4.52 -11.36 17.02
C PRO A 157 -2.99 -11.48 17.14
N LYS A 158 -2.36 -12.24 16.23
CA LYS A 158 -0.90 -12.44 16.18
C LYS A 158 -0.23 -11.59 15.09
N TYR A 159 -0.91 -10.57 14.56
CA TYR A 159 -0.35 -9.74 13.49
C TYR A 159 0.92 -9.04 13.98
N ARG A 160 1.92 -9.03 13.11
CA ARG A 160 3.19 -8.35 13.34
C ARG A 160 3.36 -7.27 12.29
N MET A 161 3.33 -6.03 12.75
CA MET A 161 3.52 -4.83 11.94
C MET A 161 5.00 -4.70 11.57
N PHE A 162 5.24 -3.89 10.54
CA PHE A 162 6.53 -3.53 9.98
C PHE A 162 7.31 -4.75 9.50
N GLU A 163 6.70 -5.51 8.59
CA GLU A 163 7.28 -6.72 8.01
C GLU A 163 7.60 -7.79 9.06
N GLY A 164 6.78 -7.90 10.10
CA GLY A 164 7.00 -8.88 11.15
C GLY A 164 7.93 -8.42 12.28
N ARG A 165 8.41 -7.18 12.28
CA ARG A 165 9.37 -6.71 13.28
C ARG A 165 8.73 -6.45 14.65
N VAL A 166 7.52 -5.90 14.68
CA VAL A 166 6.88 -5.46 15.93
C VAL A 166 5.53 -6.13 16.07
N ALA A 167 5.23 -6.69 17.24
CA ALA A 167 3.90 -7.25 17.48
C ALA A 167 2.87 -6.12 17.56
N ALA A 168 1.72 -6.25 16.90
CA ALA A 168 0.66 -5.25 16.97
C ALA A 168 0.17 -5.03 18.41
N THR A 169 0.24 -6.06 19.26
CA THR A 169 -0.08 -5.97 20.70
C THR A 169 0.83 -4.99 21.43
N GLN A 170 2.13 -4.98 21.13
CA GLN A 170 3.09 -4.05 21.75
C GLN A 170 2.77 -2.60 21.38
N LEU A 171 2.41 -2.35 20.11
CA LEU A 171 2.00 -1.03 19.65
C LEU A 171 0.67 -0.59 20.25
N CYS A 172 -0.28 -1.50 20.41
CA CYS A 172 -1.55 -1.20 21.09
C CYS A 172 -1.34 -0.78 22.54
N THR A 173 -0.49 -1.47 23.29
CA THR A 173 -0.16 -1.11 24.68
C THR A 173 0.48 0.28 24.74
N LEU A 174 1.47 0.54 23.88
CA LEU A 174 2.15 1.85 23.82
C LEU A 174 1.18 3.00 23.49
N MET A 175 0.27 2.79 22.54
CA MET A 175 -0.73 3.80 22.17
C MET A 175 -1.73 4.06 23.31
N HIS A 176 -2.12 3.03 24.04
CA HIS A 176 -3.01 3.17 25.19
C HIS A 176 -2.34 3.97 26.31
N GLU A 177 -1.09 3.68 26.65
CA GLU A 177 -0.30 4.43 27.64
C GLU A 177 -0.17 5.90 27.24
N TYR A 178 0.17 6.18 25.98
CA TYR A 178 0.27 7.55 25.49
C TYR A 178 -1.06 8.31 25.60
N GLN A 179 -2.18 7.66 25.30
CA GLN A 179 -3.50 8.30 25.37
C GLN A 179 -3.89 8.65 26.82
N VAL A 180 -3.53 7.82 27.80
CA VAL A 180 -3.75 8.10 29.23
C VAL A 180 -2.93 9.32 29.64
N VAL A 181 -1.63 9.31 29.35
CA VAL A 181 -0.71 10.42 29.69
C VAL A 181 -1.18 11.72 29.04
N ALA A 182 -1.48 11.71 27.74
CA ALA A 182 -1.93 12.90 27.02
C ALA A 182 -3.24 13.48 27.57
N ARG A 183 -4.13 12.66 28.14
CA ARG A 183 -5.35 13.13 28.82
C ARG A 183 -5.02 13.80 30.14
N GLU A 184 -4.13 13.23 30.95
CA GLU A 184 -3.71 13.81 32.23
C GLU A 184 -3.07 15.19 32.04
N TYR A 185 -2.14 15.33 31.08
CA TYR A 185 -1.53 16.63 30.77
C TYR A 185 -2.53 17.67 30.27
N LYS A 186 -3.59 17.26 29.57
CA LYS A 186 -4.63 18.17 29.07
C LYS A 186 -5.63 18.61 30.16
N LEU A 187 -5.72 17.86 31.27
CA LEU A 187 -6.55 18.22 32.43
C LEU A 187 -5.79 19.12 33.43
N LEU A 188 -4.47 19.24 33.28
CA LEU A 188 -3.59 20.02 34.15
C LEU A 188 -3.26 21.44 33.62
N GLY A 189 -3.80 21.85 32.48
CA GLY A 189 -3.63 23.19 31.88
C GLY A 189 -4.95 23.80 31.49
#